data_AF-A0A960MKL6-F1
#
_entry.id   AF-A0A960MKL6-F1
#
_cell.length_a   1.000
_cell.length_b   1.000
_cell.length_c   1.000
_cell.angle_alpha   90.00
_cell.angle_beta   90.00
_cell.angle_gamma   90.00
#
_symmetry.space_group_name_H-M   'P 1'
#
loop_
_entity.id
_entity.type
_entity.pdbx_description
1 polymer ?
#
loop_
_entity_poly.entity_id
_entity_poly.type
_entity_poly.pdbx_seq_one_letter_code
_entity_poly.pdbx_strand_id
1 'polypeptide(L)'
;MTKQFSLAELSQLTDTDLVGNPDLKITSVDNLESASEQDASFLANPRYKELMKQSNAGVICIDHNTDLIEGKNFLVSDNPSRTFQLIAEKILAENHQASGFEGIHPSAVIHETAKIGKDVTIGPHVVIDAHTTIGSGTQIYPNVSIGPGVKIGKECILYSGVVVRER
;
A
#
# COMPACT_ATOMS: atom_id res chain seq x y z
N MET A 1 -3.35 17.35 -3.75
CA MET A 1 -2.23 18.07 -4.40
C MET A 1 -1.21 16.99 -4.62
N THR A 2 -0.86 16.68 -5.87
CA THR A 2 0.08 15.59 -6.15
C THR A 2 1.39 15.83 -5.40
N LYS A 3 1.74 14.92 -4.49
CA LYS A 3 3.00 14.99 -3.75
C LYS A 3 4.15 14.81 -4.75
N GLN A 4 5.19 15.63 -4.61
CA GLN A 4 6.38 15.56 -5.43
C GLN A 4 7.61 15.45 -4.55
N PHE A 5 8.57 14.62 -4.96
CA PHE A 5 9.83 14.42 -4.24
C PHE A 5 11.00 14.50 -5.23
N SER A 6 12.10 15.11 -4.81
CA SER A 6 13.38 15.01 -5.53
C SER A 6 14.04 13.65 -5.33
N LEU A 7 14.93 13.28 -6.23
CA LEU A 7 15.72 12.05 -6.05
C LEU A 7 16.60 12.10 -4.80
N ALA A 8 17.11 13.27 -4.41
CA ALA A 8 17.82 13.43 -3.13
C ALA A 8 16.92 13.13 -1.92
N GLU A 9 15.68 13.64 -1.92
CA GLU A 9 14.71 13.35 -0.86
C GLU A 9 14.34 11.87 -0.84
N LEU A 10 14.12 11.25 -1.99
CA LEU A 10 13.81 9.81 -2.08
C LEU A 10 14.98 8.94 -1.62
N SER A 11 16.22 9.30 -1.98
CA SER A 11 17.44 8.61 -1.53
C SER A 11 17.57 8.65 0.00
N GLN A 12 17.40 9.82 0.61
CA GLN A 12 17.44 9.96 2.08
C GLN A 12 16.31 9.19 2.77
N LEU A 13 15.10 9.27 2.21
CA LEU A 13 13.91 8.59 2.72
C LEU A 13 14.05 7.06 2.70
N THR A 14 14.74 6.53 1.69
CA THR A 14 14.85 5.09 1.44
C THR A 14 16.18 4.50 1.90
N ASP A 15 17.12 5.33 2.37
CA ASP A 15 18.49 4.95 2.74
C ASP A 15 19.22 4.25 1.58
N THR A 16 19.29 4.93 0.43
CA THR A 16 19.83 4.38 -0.82
C THR A 16 20.88 5.28 -1.47
N ASP A 17 21.82 4.67 -2.19
CA ASP A 17 22.80 5.41 -2.98
C ASP A 17 22.15 5.97 -4.24
N LEU A 18 22.30 7.27 -4.45
CA LEU A 18 21.77 7.95 -5.63
C LEU A 18 22.83 8.03 -6.74
N VAL A 19 22.45 7.60 -7.95
CA VAL A 19 23.19 7.85 -9.20
C VAL A 19 22.32 8.68 -10.13
N GLY A 20 22.83 9.82 -10.60
CA GLY A 20 22.13 10.70 -11.55
C GLY A 20 21.82 12.08 -10.97
N ASN A 21 20.73 12.71 -11.42
CA ASN A 21 20.36 14.07 -11.08
C ASN A 21 19.58 14.15 -9.75
N PRO A 22 20.17 14.68 -8.65
CA PRO A 22 19.50 14.77 -7.35
C PRO A 22 18.26 15.67 -7.34
N ASP A 23 18.16 16.63 -8.26
CA ASP A 23 17.09 17.61 -8.28
C ASP A 23 15.86 17.19 -9.09
N LEU A 24 15.96 16.08 -9.85
CA LEU A 24 14.85 15.58 -10.66
C LEU A 24 13.65 15.24 -9.77
N LYS A 25 12.46 15.71 -10.16
CA LYS A 25 11.22 15.53 -9.40
C LYS A 25 10.43 14.34 -9.91
N ILE A 26 10.01 13.50 -8.97
CA ILE A 26 9.14 12.34 -9.17
C ILE A 26 7.80 12.61 -8.50
N THR A 27 6.72 12.31 -9.21
CA THR A 27 5.33 12.58 -8.78
C THR A 27 4.45 11.33 -8.81
N SER A 28 4.93 10.24 -9.39
CA SER A 28 4.16 9.01 -9.58
C SER A 28 5.09 7.79 -9.59
N VAL A 29 4.49 6.60 -9.69
CA VAL A 29 5.20 5.33 -9.77
C VAL A 29 4.55 4.47 -10.85
N ASP A 30 5.34 3.73 -11.62
CA ASP A 30 4.83 2.78 -12.61
C ASP A 30 5.86 1.68 -12.91
N ASN A 31 5.46 0.68 -13.70
CA ASN A 31 6.32 -0.40 -14.19
C ASN A 31 7.29 0.10 -15.28
N LEU A 32 8.35 -0.67 -15.55
CA LEU A 32 9.41 -0.27 -16.49
C LEU A 32 8.90 -0.02 -17.93
N GLU A 33 7.81 -0.66 -18.36
CA GLU A 33 7.29 -0.59 -19.73
C GLU A 33 6.50 0.70 -19.99
N SER A 34 5.71 1.16 -19.02
CA SER A 34 4.84 2.35 -19.16
C SER A 34 5.32 3.59 -18.41
N ALA A 35 6.34 3.46 -17.55
CA ALA A 35 6.88 4.58 -16.79
C ALA A 35 7.37 5.73 -17.68
N SER A 36 7.00 6.95 -17.27
CA SER A 36 7.44 8.23 -17.79
C SER A 36 8.57 8.83 -16.95
N GLU A 37 9.11 9.97 -17.38
CA GLU A 37 10.19 10.67 -16.69
C GLU A 37 9.82 11.19 -15.28
N GLN A 38 8.53 11.15 -14.93
CA GLN A 38 8.01 11.54 -13.63
C GLN A 38 7.76 10.35 -12.69
N ASP A 39 7.98 9.14 -13.18
CA ASP A 39 7.72 7.89 -12.45
C ASP A 39 9.01 7.32 -11.84
N ALA A 40 8.91 6.87 -10.59
CA ALA A 40 9.85 5.88 -10.08
C ALA A 40 9.42 4.48 -10.55
N SER A 41 10.40 3.64 -10.84
CA SER A 41 10.21 2.21 -11.14
C SER A 41 11.29 1.38 -10.44
N PHE A 42 11.32 0.07 -10.70
CA PHE A 42 12.33 -0.82 -10.12
C PHE A 42 12.64 -2.03 -11.01
N LEU A 43 13.85 -2.55 -10.84
CA LEU A 43 14.27 -3.83 -11.41
C LEU A 43 14.47 -4.84 -10.27
N ALA A 44 13.46 -5.68 -10.01
CA ALA A 44 13.59 -6.76 -9.03
C ALA A 44 14.03 -8.11 -9.61
N ASN A 45 13.89 -8.30 -10.93
CA ASN A 45 14.30 -9.53 -11.58
C ASN A 45 15.25 -9.21 -12.75
N PRO A 46 16.50 -9.72 -12.71
CA PRO A 46 17.50 -9.46 -13.75
C PRO A 46 17.04 -9.78 -15.18
N ARG A 47 16.02 -10.63 -15.37
CA ARG A 47 15.46 -10.93 -16.70
C ARG A 47 14.87 -9.72 -17.42
N TYR A 48 14.54 -8.65 -16.70
CA TYR A 48 13.94 -7.44 -17.25
C TYR A 48 14.98 -6.33 -17.55
N LYS A 49 16.28 -6.67 -17.59
CA LYS A 49 17.35 -5.71 -17.95
C LYS A 49 17.11 -5.01 -19.31
N GLU A 50 16.53 -5.69 -20.30
CA GLU A 50 16.19 -5.06 -21.58
C GLU A 50 15.06 -4.03 -21.47
N LEU A 51 14.06 -4.29 -20.62
CA LEU A 51 13.01 -3.30 -20.33
C LEU A 51 13.57 -2.09 -19.61
N MET A 52 14.50 -2.29 -18.67
CA MET A 52 15.19 -1.18 -17.98
C MET A 52 15.90 -0.25 -18.97
N LYS A 53 16.53 -0.79 -20.02
CA LYS A 53 17.17 0.00 -21.07
C LYS A 53 16.17 0.88 -21.82
N GLN A 54 15.00 0.34 -22.13
CA GLN A 54 13.97 1.00 -22.93
C GLN A 54 13.04 1.92 -22.11
N SER A 55 13.01 1.75 -20.79
CA SER A 55 12.12 2.49 -19.89
C SER A 55 12.37 4.00 -19.92
N ASN A 56 11.32 4.81 -19.84
CA ASN A 56 11.43 6.27 -19.67
C ASN A 56 11.32 6.70 -18.20
N ALA A 57 11.36 5.76 -17.25
CA ALA A 57 11.30 6.06 -15.82
C ALA A 57 12.30 7.15 -15.41
N GLY A 58 11.82 8.14 -14.65
CA GLY A 58 12.65 9.20 -14.09
C GLY A 58 13.73 8.67 -13.16
N VAL A 59 13.42 7.61 -12.41
CA VAL A 59 14.38 6.89 -11.56
C VAL A 59 14.04 5.41 -11.48
N ILE A 60 15.06 4.55 -11.44
CA ILE A 60 14.90 3.10 -11.36
C ILE A 60 15.60 2.58 -10.11
N CYS A 61 14.87 1.93 -9.21
CA CYS A 61 15.44 1.26 -8.06
C CYS A 61 16.13 -0.04 -8.51
N ILE A 62 17.39 -0.23 -8.15
CA ILE A 62 18.20 -1.38 -8.60
C ILE A 62 19.06 -1.92 -7.45
N ASP A 63 19.57 -3.14 -7.63
CA ASP A 63 20.54 -3.74 -6.71
C ASP A 63 21.98 -3.33 -7.06
N HIS A 64 22.92 -3.64 -6.16
CA HIS A 64 24.35 -3.35 -6.35
C HIS A 64 25.01 -4.15 -7.49
N ASN A 65 24.33 -5.17 -8.03
CA ASN A 65 24.86 -6.03 -9.10
C ASN A 65 24.31 -5.66 -10.48
N THR A 66 23.49 -4.62 -10.56
CA THR A 66 22.87 -4.16 -11.80
C THR A 66 23.76 -3.15 -12.49
N ASP A 67 24.02 -3.37 -13.78
CA ASP A 67 24.83 -2.48 -14.60
C ASP A 67 24.14 -1.12 -14.75
N LEU A 68 24.86 -0.05 -14.41
CA LEU A 68 24.38 1.32 -14.60
C LEU A 68 24.32 1.65 -16.10
N ILE A 69 23.27 2.35 -16.50
CA ILE A 69 23.10 2.85 -17.86
C ILE A 69 23.30 4.36 -17.85
N GLU A 70 24.26 4.83 -18.66
CA GLU A 70 24.54 6.25 -18.79
C GLU A 70 23.28 7.04 -19.20
N GLY A 71 23.06 8.19 -18.55
CA GLY A 71 21.91 9.05 -18.79
C GLY A 71 20.62 8.67 -18.04
N LYS A 72 20.58 7.55 -17.32
CA LYS A 72 19.47 7.19 -16.42
C LYS A 72 19.80 7.48 -14.96
N ASN A 73 18.76 7.63 -14.14
CA ASN A 73 18.90 7.82 -12.69
C ASN A 73 18.55 6.54 -11.93
N PHE A 74 19.27 6.27 -10.85
CA PHE A 74 19.12 5.07 -10.05
C PHE A 74 19.11 5.36 -8.56
N LEU A 75 18.31 4.57 -7.82
CA LEU A 75 18.43 4.39 -6.38
C LEU A 75 18.94 2.98 -6.14
N VAL A 76 20.17 2.86 -5.63
CA VAL A 76 20.86 1.57 -5.46
C VAL A 76 20.73 1.11 -4.01
N SER A 77 20.27 -0.12 -3.83
CA SER A 77 19.99 -0.69 -2.50
C SER A 77 19.99 -2.21 -2.50
N ASP A 78 20.12 -2.82 -1.33
CA ASP A 78 20.01 -4.28 -1.16
C ASP A 78 18.62 -4.84 -1.53
N ASN A 79 17.56 -4.01 -1.48
CA ASN A 79 16.20 -4.45 -1.78
C ASN A 79 15.43 -3.44 -2.64
N PRO A 80 15.58 -3.52 -3.98
CA PRO A 80 14.97 -2.57 -4.91
C PRO A 80 13.44 -2.51 -4.83
N SER A 81 12.80 -3.67 -4.61
CA SER A 81 11.35 -3.76 -4.44
C SER A 81 10.87 -2.99 -3.22
N ARG A 82 11.58 -3.11 -2.09
CA ARG A 82 11.25 -2.40 -0.86
C ARG A 82 11.49 -0.90 -1.00
N THR A 83 12.59 -0.50 -1.64
CA THR A 83 12.87 0.90 -1.97
C THR A 83 11.73 1.51 -2.78
N PHE A 84 11.31 0.83 -3.85
CA PHE A 84 10.15 1.24 -4.66
C PHE A 84 8.86 1.29 -3.85
N GLN A 85 8.60 0.31 -2.98
CA GLN A 85 7.41 0.30 -2.12
C GLN A 85 7.37 1.53 -1.21
N LEU A 86 8.47 1.91 -0.57
CA LEU A 86 8.53 3.10 0.29
C LEU A 86 8.27 4.40 -0.49
N ILE A 87 8.78 4.49 -1.73
CA ILE A 87 8.52 5.62 -2.63
C ILE A 87 7.03 5.65 -3.00
N ALA A 88 6.47 4.52 -3.43
CA ALA A 88 5.07 4.38 -3.78
C ALA A 88 4.16 4.75 -2.60
N GLU A 89 4.45 4.27 -1.40
CA GLU A 89 3.70 4.63 -0.18
C GLU A 89 3.71 6.14 0.06
N LYS A 90 4.82 6.85 -0.17
CA LYS A 90 4.91 8.29 0.11
C LYS A 90 4.25 9.15 -0.96
N ILE A 91 4.41 8.76 -2.22
CA ILE A 91 3.79 9.42 -3.37
C ILE A 91 2.28 9.18 -3.38
N LEU A 92 1.86 7.91 -3.27
CA LEU A 92 0.47 7.49 -3.30
C LEU A 92 -0.24 7.58 -1.94
N ALA A 93 0.41 8.15 -0.90
CA ALA A 93 -0.20 8.42 0.41
C ALA A 93 -1.32 9.49 0.36
N GLU A 94 -2.06 9.60 -0.73
CA GLU A 94 -3.36 10.25 -0.75
C GLU A 94 -4.40 9.23 -0.28
N ASN A 95 -4.86 9.42 0.96
CA ASN A 95 -6.10 8.90 1.54
C ASN A 95 -6.53 7.53 0.99
N HIS A 96 -6.01 6.44 1.58
CA HIS A 96 -6.94 5.39 1.97
C HIS A 96 -7.96 6.07 2.89
N GLN A 97 -8.98 6.70 2.30
CA GLN A 97 -10.19 6.99 3.01
C GLN A 97 -10.62 5.61 3.50
N ALA A 98 -10.34 5.36 4.79
CA ALA A 98 -11.27 4.62 5.62
C ALA A 98 -12.66 5.04 5.15
N SER A 99 -13.58 4.08 5.05
CA SER A 99 -14.88 4.16 4.36
C SER A 99 -15.77 5.40 4.64
N GLY A 100 -15.31 6.36 5.43
CA GLY A 100 -15.96 7.59 5.87
C GLY A 100 -16.63 7.38 7.22
N PHE A 101 -16.70 6.13 7.68
CA PHE A 101 -17.38 5.73 8.89
C PHE A 101 -16.40 5.62 10.04
N GLU A 102 -16.82 6.12 11.19
CA GLU A 102 -16.09 6.03 12.45
C GLU A 102 -16.97 5.31 13.47
N GLY A 103 -16.35 4.51 14.34
CA GLY A 103 -17.06 3.74 15.36
C GLY A 103 -18.06 2.75 14.75
N ILE A 104 -19.17 2.51 15.43
CA ILE A 104 -20.20 1.56 15.00
C ILE A 104 -21.34 2.32 14.32
N HIS A 105 -21.54 2.10 13.02
CA HIS A 105 -22.61 2.73 12.28
C HIS A 105 -23.98 2.30 12.82
N PRO A 106 -24.98 3.21 12.97
CA PRO A 106 -26.28 2.89 13.54
C PRO A 106 -27.09 1.79 12.80
N SER A 107 -26.77 1.54 11.52
CA SER A 107 -27.41 0.48 10.74
C SER A 107 -26.74 -0.90 10.85
N ALA A 108 -25.66 -1.02 11.62
CA ALA A 108 -25.03 -2.31 11.88
C ALA A 108 -25.92 -3.15 12.81
N VAL A 109 -26.11 -4.42 12.45
CA VAL A 109 -26.84 -5.39 13.26
C VAL A 109 -25.84 -6.28 13.96
N ILE A 110 -25.72 -6.13 15.27
CA ILE A 110 -24.72 -6.83 16.09
C ILE A 110 -25.47 -7.65 17.14
N HIS A 111 -25.27 -8.96 17.12
CA HIS A 111 -25.86 -9.84 18.12
C HIS A 111 -25.33 -9.50 19.53
N GLU A 112 -26.19 -9.55 20.55
CA GLU A 112 -25.86 -9.16 21.94
C GLU A 112 -24.71 -9.95 22.57
N THR A 113 -24.47 -11.18 22.08
CA THR A 113 -23.39 -12.05 22.54
C THR A 113 -22.06 -11.83 21.81
N ALA A 114 -22.03 -10.97 20.79
CA ALA A 114 -20.80 -10.61 20.09
C ALA A 114 -19.90 -9.75 20.99
N LYS A 115 -18.59 -9.98 20.89
CA LYS A 115 -17.58 -9.23 21.64
C LYS A 115 -16.79 -8.34 20.70
N ILE A 116 -16.92 -7.02 20.89
CA ILE A 116 -16.26 -6.01 20.06
C ILE A 116 -15.08 -5.42 20.83
N GLY A 117 -13.90 -5.42 20.21
CA GLY A 117 -12.69 -4.77 20.72
C GLY A 117 -12.78 -3.25 20.75
N LYS A 118 -11.72 -2.61 21.27
CA LYS A 118 -11.59 -1.14 21.28
C LYS A 118 -11.27 -0.63 19.88
N ASP A 119 -11.68 0.60 19.57
CA ASP A 119 -11.33 1.30 18.33
C ASP A 119 -11.68 0.48 17.06
N VAL A 120 -12.77 -0.28 17.12
CA VAL A 120 -13.31 -1.02 15.98
C VAL A 120 -14.25 -0.11 15.20
N THR A 121 -14.06 -0.06 13.89
CA THR A 121 -14.97 0.62 12.97
C THR A 121 -15.86 -0.41 12.30
N ILE A 122 -17.18 -0.19 12.36
CA ILE A 122 -18.20 -1.03 11.75
C ILE A 122 -19.05 -0.17 10.82
N GLY A 123 -18.92 -0.40 9.53
CA GLY A 123 -19.63 0.31 8.49
C GLY A 123 -21.14 0.01 8.45
N PRO A 124 -21.89 0.75 7.62
CA PRO A 124 -23.32 0.53 7.45
C PRO A 124 -23.65 -0.88 6.96
N HIS A 125 -24.76 -1.41 7.46
CA HIS A 125 -25.34 -2.68 7.04
C HIS A 125 -24.42 -3.90 7.25
N VAL A 126 -23.47 -3.80 8.16
CA VAL A 126 -22.71 -4.95 8.65
C VAL A 126 -23.61 -5.80 9.54
N VAL A 127 -23.52 -7.12 9.39
CA VAL A 127 -24.19 -8.10 10.26
C VAL A 127 -23.14 -8.91 11.00
N ILE A 128 -23.20 -8.93 12.33
CA ILE A 128 -22.32 -9.70 13.21
C ILE A 128 -23.14 -10.65 14.06
N ASP A 129 -23.00 -11.96 13.81
CA ASP A 129 -23.78 -12.99 14.46
C ASP A 129 -23.29 -13.38 15.87
N ALA A 130 -24.08 -14.22 16.52
CA ALA A 130 -23.87 -14.67 17.89
C ALA A 130 -22.48 -15.26 18.15
N HIS A 131 -21.94 -14.98 19.33
CA HIS A 131 -20.67 -15.52 19.83
C HIS A 131 -19.44 -15.15 18.98
N THR A 132 -19.57 -14.17 18.10
CA THR A 132 -18.46 -13.61 17.33
C THR A 132 -17.53 -12.81 18.23
N THR A 133 -16.23 -12.80 17.92
CA THR A 133 -15.24 -11.91 18.55
C THR A 133 -14.53 -11.09 17.50
N ILE A 134 -14.53 -9.77 17.64
CA ILE A 134 -13.81 -8.82 16.78
C ILE A 134 -12.68 -8.19 17.58
N GLY A 135 -11.43 -8.35 17.14
CA GLY A 135 -10.27 -7.75 17.81
C GLY A 135 -10.21 -6.22 17.63
N SER A 136 -9.50 -5.55 18.55
CA SER A 136 -9.33 -4.09 18.55
C SER A 136 -8.68 -3.56 17.28
N GLY A 137 -9.00 -2.31 16.91
CA GLY A 137 -8.45 -1.64 15.74
C GLY A 137 -8.92 -2.19 14.39
N THR A 138 -9.82 -3.18 14.40
CA THR A 138 -10.35 -3.79 13.18
C THR A 138 -11.33 -2.86 12.48
N GLN A 139 -11.23 -2.79 11.16
CA GLN A 139 -12.10 -2.01 10.30
C GLN A 139 -12.97 -2.93 9.44
N ILE A 140 -14.28 -2.81 9.57
CA ILE A 140 -15.27 -3.58 8.83
C ILE A 140 -16.04 -2.61 7.93
N TYR A 141 -15.89 -2.77 6.62
CA TYR A 141 -16.49 -1.91 5.61
C TYR A 141 -17.98 -2.27 5.39
N PRO A 142 -18.75 -1.43 4.66
CA PRO A 142 -20.18 -1.66 4.43
C PRO A 142 -20.55 -3.06 3.92
N ASN A 143 -21.72 -3.55 4.32
CA ASN A 143 -22.32 -4.79 3.80
C ASN A 143 -21.46 -6.07 4.03
N VAL A 144 -20.69 -6.13 5.12
CA VAL A 144 -19.98 -7.35 5.53
C VAL A 144 -20.88 -8.21 6.41
N SER A 145 -20.84 -9.53 6.21
CA SER A 145 -21.58 -10.50 7.04
C SER A 145 -20.61 -11.43 7.75
N ILE A 146 -20.71 -11.51 9.08
CA ILE A 146 -19.86 -12.34 9.94
C ILE A 146 -20.74 -13.35 10.68
N GLY A 147 -20.59 -14.63 10.32
CA GLY A 147 -21.37 -15.74 10.86
C GLY A 147 -21.05 -16.11 12.32
N PRO A 148 -21.86 -16.98 12.93
CA PRO A 148 -21.80 -17.25 14.36
C PRO A 148 -20.47 -17.92 14.77
N GLY A 149 -19.93 -17.50 15.92
CA GLY A 149 -18.71 -18.06 16.50
C GLY A 149 -17.40 -17.67 15.82
N VAL A 150 -17.43 -16.82 14.79
CA VAL A 150 -16.25 -16.35 14.08
C VAL A 150 -15.33 -15.53 15.01
N LYS A 151 -14.02 -15.64 14.81
CA LYS A 151 -13.01 -14.86 15.53
C LYS A 151 -12.17 -14.07 14.53
N ILE A 152 -12.34 -12.76 14.52
CA ILE A 152 -11.51 -11.82 13.77
C ILE A 152 -10.41 -11.30 14.70
N GLY A 153 -9.18 -11.25 14.18
CA GLY A 153 -8.01 -10.73 14.89
C GLY A 153 -8.10 -9.23 15.16
N LYS A 154 -6.99 -8.66 15.67
CA LYS A 154 -6.80 -7.22 15.82
C LYS A 154 -6.32 -6.63 14.49
N GLU A 155 -6.58 -5.34 14.27
CA GLU A 155 -6.07 -4.57 13.11
C GLU A 155 -6.36 -5.23 11.76
N CYS A 156 -7.48 -5.96 11.67
CA CYS A 156 -7.93 -6.56 10.42
C CYS A 156 -8.71 -5.53 9.59
N ILE A 157 -8.68 -5.67 8.26
CA ILE A 157 -9.50 -4.88 7.34
C ILE A 157 -10.38 -5.86 6.55
N LEU A 158 -11.70 -5.75 6.72
CA LEU A 158 -12.68 -6.47 5.94
C LEU A 158 -13.34 -5.48 4.97
N TYR A 159 -13.05 -5.61 3.68
CA TYR A 159 -13.63 -4.75 2.64
C TYR A 159 -15.10 -5.07 2.35
N SER A 160 -15.79 -4.14 1.69
CA SER A 160 -17.23 -4.21 1.46
C SER A 160 -17.64 -5.51 0.76
N GLY A 161 -18.70 -6.15 1.24
CA GLY A 161 -19.24 -7.38 0.65
C GLY A 161 -18.52 -8.67 1.05
N VAL A 162 -17.54 -8.62 1.95
CA VAL A 162 -16.94 -9.84 2.51
C VAL A 162 -17.99 -10.63 3.30
N VAL A 163 -18.00 -11.95 3.10
CA VAL A 163 -18.81 -12.90 3.88
C VAL A 163 -17.87 -13.88 4.58
N VAL A 164 -17.88 -13.88 5.91
CA VAL A 164 -17.17 -14.86 6.73
C VAL A 164 -18.20 -15.82 7.29
N ARG A 165 -18.18 -17.06 6.81
CA ARG A 165 -19.11 -18.11 7.25
C ARG A 165 -18.75 -18.61 8.64
N GLU A 166 -19.74 -19.25 9.26
CA GLU A 166 -19.55 -20.16 10.40
C GLU A 166 -18.51 -21.24 10.09
N ARG A 167 -17.99 -21.85 11.15
CA ARG A 167 -17.08 -23.00 11.02
C ARG A 167 -17.83 -24.29 10.74
#